data_AF-A0A2V6SB00-F1
#
_entry.id   AF-A0A2V6SB00-F1
#
_cell.length_a   1.000
_cell.length_b   1.000
_cell.length_c   1.000
_cell.angle_alpha   90.00
_cell.angle_beta   90.00
_cell.angle_gamma   90.00
#
_symmetry.space_group_name_H-M   'P 1'
#
loop_
_entity.id
_entity.type
_entity.pdbx_description
1 polymer ?
#
loop_
_entity_poly.entity_id
_entity_poly.type
_entity_poly.pdbx_seq_one_letter_code
_entity_poly.pdbx_strand_id
1 'polypeptide(L)' 'MTASVSAEIVTVYRALDGGIHHARCGQRIALQGRRADELDFYCLTCAESVPLPLCVISRIPVAD' A
#
# COMPACT_ATOMS: atom_id res chain seq x y z
N MET A 1 -25.38 3.21 -22.27
CA MET A 1 -24.51 4.02 -21.38
C MET A 1 -23.53 3.06 -20.75
N THR A 2 -22.26 3.10 -21.16
CA THR A 2 -21.19 2.28 -20.57
C THR A 2 -20.75 2.94 -19.27
N ALA A 3 -20.98 2.26 -18.15
CA ALA A 3 -20.42 2.68 -16.88
C ALA A 3 -18.89 2.51 -16.95
N SER A 4 -18.15 3.61 -16.82
CA SER A 4 -16.70 3.57 -16.65
C SER A 4 -16.42 3.01 -15.26
N VAL A 5 -16.06 1.72 -15.18
CA VAL A 5 -15.68 1.10 -13.91
C VAL A 5 -14.25 1.51 -13.59
N SER A 6 -14.07 2.52 -12.74
CA SER A 6 -12.80 2.77 -12.07
C SER A 6 -12.65 1.77 -10.92
N ALA A 7 -12.32 0.51 -11.23
CA ALA A 7 -12.05 -0.54 -10.25
C ALA A 7 -10.54 -0.68 -10.02
N GLU A 8 -9.89 0.40 -9.56
CA GLU A 8 -8.54 0.26 -9.05
C GLU A 8 -8.62 -0.31 -7.62
N ILE A 9 -8.27 -1.59 -7.47
CA ILE A 9 -8.12 -2.21 -6.15
C ILE A 9 -6.75 -1.80 -5.64
N VAL A 10 -6.74 -0.80 -4.76
CA VAL A 10 -5.52 -0.30 -4.13
C VAL A 10 -5.39 -0.94 -2.75
N THR A 11 -4.28 -1.62 -2.49
CA THR A 11 -3.96 -2.13 -1.15
C THR A 11 -3.24 -1.05 -0.33
N VAL A 12 -2.35 -0.30 -0.99
CA VAL A 12 -1.52 0.73 -0.36
C VAL A 12 -1.34 1.95 -1.24
N TYR A 13 -1.12 3.10 -0.62
CA TYR A 13 -0.72 4.34 -1.29
C TYR A 13 0.41 5.02 -0.50
N ARG A 14 1.11 5.95 -1.14
CA ARG A 14 2.07 6.84 -0.51
C ARG A 14 1.36 8.13 -0.10
N ALA A 15 1.42 8.49 1.18
CA ALA A 15 0.90 9.76 1.65
C ALA A 15 1.96 10.87 1.53
N LEU A 16 1.53 12.12 1.68
CA LEU A 16 2.41 13.30 1.62
C LEU A 16 3.46 13.33 2.75
N ASP A 17 3.29 12.53 3.80
CA ASP A 17 4.29 12.34 4.86
C ASP A 17 5.45 11.41 4.43
N GLY A 18 5.41 10.90 3.19
CA GLY A 18 6.39 9.98 2.62
C GLY A 18 6.23 8.52 3.06
N GLY A 19 5.25 8.23 3.92
CA GLY A 19 4.91 6.91 4.41
C GLY A 19 4.05 6.10 3.42
N ILE A 20 4.05 4.77 3.60
CA ILE A 20 3.09 3.88 2.95
C ILE A 20 1.90 3.69 3.89
N HIS A 21 0.69 3.87 3.36
CA HIS A 21 -0.57 3.80 4.09
C HIS A 21 -1.43 2.68 3.55
N HIS A 22 -2.20 2.06 4.43
CA HIS A 22 -3.18 1.05 4.06
C HIS A 22 -4.40 1.73 3.44
N ALA A 23 -4.75 1.38 2.21
CA ALA A 23 -5.86 2.03 1.49
C ALA A 23 -7.21 1.86 2.20
N ARG A 24 -7.42 0.72 2.88
CA ARG A 24 -8.68 0.41 3.57
C ARG A 24 -8.95 1.29 4.80
N CYS A 25 -7.94 1.53 5.64
CA CYS A 25 -8.13 2.25 6.92
C CYS A 25 -7.43 3.61 6.96
N GLY A 26 -6.67 3.96 5.92
CA GLY A 26 -5.89 5.20 5.83
C GLY A 26 -4.70 5.29 6.78
N GLN A 27 -4.43 4.28 7.60
CA GLN A 27 -3.36 4.31 8.58
C GLN A 27 -2.02 3.93 7.97
N ARG A 28 -0.95 4.53 8.50
CA ARG A 28 0.42 4.18 8.12
C ARG A 28 0.72 2.73 8.50
N ILE A 29 1.31 1.98 7.59
CA ILE A 29 1.72 0.59 7.84
C ILE A 29 3.18 0.52 8.29
N ALA A 30 3.49 -0.43 9.16
CA ALA A 30 4.83 -0.60 9.74
C ALA A 30 5.64 -1.63 8.95
N LEU A 31 6.89 -1.31 8.63
CA LEU A 31 7.83 -2.29 8.07
C LEU A 31 8.22 -3.29 9.16
N GLN A 32 7.92 -4.57 8.93
CA GLN A 32 8.25 -5.67 9.84
C GLN A 32 9.52 -6.41 9.41
N GLY A 33 9.80 -6.45 8.12
CA GLY A 33 10.91 -7.22 7.59
C GLY A 33 11.28 -6.83 6.17
N ARG A 34 12.47 -7.26 5.75
CA ARG A 34 12.96 -7.11 4.39
C ARG A 34 13.63 -8.39 3.94
N ARG A 35 13.31 -8.80 2.72
CA ARG A 35 13.97 -9.87 1.97
C ARG A 35 14.73 -9.27 0.79
N ALA A 36 15.35 -10.13 -0.03
CA ALA A 36 16.13 -9.69 -1.18
C ALA A 36 15.31 -8.86 -2.18
N ASP A 37 14.05 -9.23 -2.39
CA ASP A 37 13.15 -8.73 -3.42
C ASP A 37 11.78 -8.25 -2.88
N GLU A 38 11.56 -8.32 -1.57
CA GLU A 38 10.27 -8.04 -0.93
C GLU A 38 10.42 -7.29 0.40
N LEU A 39 9.46 -6.42 0.70
CA LEU A 39 9.29 -5.73 1.98
C LEU A 39 8.01 -6.22 2.64
N ASP A 40 8.10 -6.67 3.88
CA ASP A 40 6.95 -7.13 4.66
C ASP A 40 6.42 -5.97 5.51
N PHE A 41 5.21 -5.49 5.21
CA PHE A 41 4.53 -4.49 6.04
C PHE A 41 3.39 -5.10 6.84
N TYR A 42 2.99 -4.43 7.91
CA TYR A 42 1.83 -4.79 8.71
C TYR A 42 0.98 -3.57 9.07
N CYS A 43 -0.33 -3.69 8.88
CA CYS A 43 -1.31 -2.73 9.33
C CYS A 43 -1.84 -3.13 10.71
N LEU A 44 -1.47 -2.37 11.74
CA LEU A 44 -1.91 -2.64 13.12
C LEU A 44 -3.43 -2.48 13.30
N THR A 45 -4.05 -1.56 12.57
CA THR A 45 -5.50 -1.28 12.67
C THR A 45 -6.34 -2.40 12.05
N CYS A 46 -5.92 -2.95 10.92
CA CYS A 46 -6.66 -4.00 10.22
C CYS A 46 -6.15 -5.41 10.56
N ALA A 47 -5.07 -5.51 11.33
CA ALA A 47 -4.35 -6.76 11.60
C ALA A 47 -3.96 -7.52 10.32
N GLU A 48 -3.50 -6.79 9.29
CA GLU A 48 -3.26 -7.30 7.94
C GLU A 48 -1.78 -7.22 7.56
N SER A 49 -1.24 -8.30 6.98
CA SER A 49 0.11 -8.34 6.41
C SER A 49 0.07 -7.90 4.95
N VAL A 50 0.99 -7.03 4.57
CA VAL A 50 1.07 -6.44 3.23
C VAL A 50 2.50 -6.62 2.70
N PRO A 51 2.80 -7.78 2.08
CA PRO A 51 4.08 -7.99 1.40
C PRO A 51 4.10 -7.17 0.11
N LEU A 52 5.18 -6.42 -0.12
CA LEU A 52 5.38 -5.58 -1.29
C LEU A 52 6.69 -5.94 -1.99
N PRO A 53 6.66 -6.44 -3.23
CA PRO A 53 7.86 -6.59 -4.04
C PRO A 53 8.59 -5.25 -4.23
N LEU A 54 9.91 -5.26 -4.16
CA LEU A 54 10.73 -4.04 -4.33
C LEU A 54 10.48 -3.37 -5.68
N CYS A 55 10.18 -4.15 -6.72
CA CYS A 55 9.91 -3.65 -8.06
C CYS A 55 8.61 -2.83 -8.18
N VAL A 56 7.68 -2.94 -7.22
CA VAL A 56 6.41 -2.17 -7.23
C VAL A 56 6.47 -0.89 -6.41
N ILE A 57 7.50 -0.69 -5.58
CA ILE A 57 7.59 0.43 -4.62
C ILE A 57 7.53 1.81 -5.31
N SER A 58 8.10 1.93 -6.50
CA SER A 58 8.08 3.15 -7.31
C SER A 58 6.77 3.37 -8.08
N ARG A 59 5.89 2.35 -8.10
CA ARG A 59 4.59 2.38 -8.77
C ARG A 59 3.42 2.52 -7.81
N ILE A 60 3.68 2.55 -6.50
CA ILE A 60 2.64 2.78 -5.50
C ILE A 60 2.02 4.16 -5.75
N PRO A 61 0.68 4.26 -5.90
CA PRO A 61 0.00 5.53 -6.10
C PRO A 61 0.32 6.52 -4.99
N VAL A 62 0.45 7.80 -5.33
CA VAL A 62 0.58 8.88 -4.34
C VAL A 62 -0.81 9.47 -4.13
N ALA A 63 -1.22 9.64 -2.87
CA ALA A 63 -2.45 10.34 -2.55
C ALA A 63 -2.24 11.86 -2.73
N ASP A 64 -3.22 12.50 -3.37
CA ASP A 64 -3.30 13.96 -3.53
C ASP A 64 -3.59 14.68 -2.20
#